data_AF-A0A9W6W147-F1
#
_entry.id   AF-A0A9W6W147-F1
#
_cell.length_a   1.000
_cell.length_b   1.000
_cell.length_c   1.000
_cell.angle_alpha   90.00
_cell.angle_beta   90.00
_cell.angle_gamma   90.00
#
_symmetry.space_group_name_H-M   'P 1'
#
loop_
_entity.id
_entity.type
_entity.pdbx_description
1 polymer ?
#
loop_
_entity_poly.entity_id
_entity_poly.type
_entity_poly.pdbx_seq_one_letter_code
_entity_poly.pdbx_strand_id
1 'polypeptide(L)'
;MRLLKSWKFYTAIACVIFVGTYFQAIDHTFMSGKSNGTLRFLNCPVIWWGRIGKLLQFLAGLLALLDVVEPDDLRTLGRKAKAIRTGLVKNFSDAVAVESILAKEAALRQLITETKSIESVPEMPSITYTYLRQEGIESIPPGSPYSMEDYRALHSRFSRERHLNHDCTREDHQDVCAQQRHFLDRLIRDLFLDRLERSDAELLRRKGKEDTSGVVALYVILLGSMLMFALIGHAPKYAVISVLIACVFAPALFWRAGVMHRALYWMLERAAGLVASLLDKPKPDHGLRWAGIFLFLVGFWLDFFSS
;
A
#
# COMPACT_ATOMS: atom_id res chain seq x y z
N MET A 1 -42.08 -24.20 18.89
CA MET A 1 -40.64 -24.56 18.91
C MET A 1 -39.77 -23.30 18.82
N ARG A 2 -39.50 -22.65 19.97
CA ARG A 2 -38.53 -21.55 20.13
C ARG A 2 -37.28 -22.08 20.83
N LEU A 3 -36.68 -23.11 20.25
CA LEU A 3 -35.39 -23.67 20.68
C LEU A 3 -34.25 -23.20 19.78
N LEU A 4 -34.29 -21.92 19.37
CA LEU A 4 -33.06 -21.17 19.09
C LEU A 4 -32.41 -20.89 20.45
N LYS A 5 -31.88 -21.98 21.03
CA LYS A 5 -30.87 -21.97 22.09
C LYS A 5 -29.86 -20.91 21.68
N SER A 6 -29.84 -19.80 22.41
CA SER A 6 -28.92 -18.73 22.11
C SER A 6 -27.51 -19.31 22.09
N TRP A 7 -26.73 -18.98 21.06
CA TRP A 7 -25.33 -19.37 20.93
C TRP A 7 -24.57 -19.22 22.26
N LYS A 8 -24.93 -18.22 23.08
CA LYS A 8 -24.41 -18.01 24.45
C LYS A 8 -24.51 -19.25 25.35
N PHE A 9 -25.59 -20.04 25.27
CA PHE A 9 -25.76 -21.26 26.06
C PHE A 9 -24.79 -22.37 25.61
N TYR A 10 -24.62 -22.56 24.30
CA TYR A 10 -23.65 -23.51 23.77
C TYR A 10 -22.22 -23.07 24.02
N THR A 11 -21.92 -21.77 23.90
CA THR A 11 -20.61 -21.21 24.25
C THR A 11 -20.32 -21.39 25.74
N ALA A 12 -21.31 -21.21 26.62
CA ALA A 12 -21.16 -21.46 28.05
C ALA A 12 -20.88 -22.94 28.34
N ILE A 13 -21.64 -23.87 27.75
CA ILE A 13 -21.39 -25.31 27.91
C ILE A 13 -20.01 -25.70 27.36
N ALA A 14 -19.65 -25.21 26.17
CA ALA A 14 -18.35 -25.48 25.57
C ALA A 14 -17.21 -24.93 26.45
N CYS A 15 -17.38 -23.74 27.04
CA CYS A 15 -16.43 -23.19 28.01
C CYS A 15 -16.33 -24.07 29.25
N VAL A 16 -17.45 -24.53 29.83
CA VAL A 16 -17.42 -25.39 31.02
C VAL A 16 -16.73 -26.73 30.72
N ILE A 17 -17.04 -27.38 29.59
CA ILE A 17 -16.42 -28.64 29.18
C ILE A 17 -14.93 -28.43 28.88
N PHE A 18 -14.59 -27.34 28.17
CA PHE A 18 -13.20 -26.99 27.89
C PHE A 18 -12.44 -26.78 29.20
N VAL A 19 -12.97 -25.94 30.10
CA VAL A 19 -12.38 -25.64 31.40
C VAL A 19 -12.23 -26.92 32.24
N GLY A 20 -13.24 -27.80 32.29
CA GLY A 20 -13.19 -29.05 33.04
C GLY A 20 -12.15 -30.04 32.51
N THR A 21 -12.16 -30.32 31.20
CA THR A 21 -11.18 -31.23 30.58
C THR A 21 -9.76 -30.66 30.63
N TYR A 22 -9.65 -29.33 30.55
CA TYR A 22 -8.40 -28.59 30.66
C TYR A 22 -7.81 -28.63 32.07
N PHE A 23 -8.61 -28.41 33.12
CA PHE A 23 -8.15 -28.54 34.51
C PHE A 23 -7.70 -29.96 34.84
N GLN A 24 -8.38 -30.97 34.30
CA GLN A 24 -7.98 -32.36 34.50
C GLN A 24 -6.61 -32.68 33.87
N ALA A 25 -6.34 -32.14 32.68
CA ALA A 25 -5.03 -32.30 32.02
C ALA A 25 -3.92 -31.54 32.74
N ILE A 26 -4.24 -30.36 33.27
CA ILE A 26 -3.27 -29.53 34.00
C ILE A 26 -2.96 -30.12 35.37
N ASP A 27 -3.95 -30.56 36.14
CA ASP A 27 -3.75 -31.13 37.47
C ASP A 27 -2.79 -32.33 37.40
N HIS A 28 -3.01 -33.23 36.45
CA HIS A 28 -2.13 -34.37 36.21
C HIS A 28 -0.70 -33.94 35.82
N THR A 29 -0.55 -32.82 35.12
CA THR A 29 0.75 -32.32 34.65
C THR A 29 1.49 -31.56 35.75
N PHE A 30 0.80 -30.71 36.50
CA PHE A 30 1.33 -29.94 37.61
C PHE A 30 1.78 -30.86 38.76
N MET A 31 0.97 -31.86 39.09
CA MET A 31 1.33 -32.88 40.09
C MET A 31 2.50 -33.78 39.68
N SER A 32 2.89 -33.79 38.39
CA SER A 32 4.00 -34.63 37.91
C SER A 32 5.39 -34.06 38.20
N GLY A 33 5.51 -32.80 38.65
CA GLY A 33 6.78 -32.18 39.05
C GLY A 33 7.83 -32.02 37.94
N LYS A 34 7.45 -32.23 36.66
CA LYS A 34 8.37 -32.09 35.52
C LYS A 34 8.58 -30.62 35.17
N SER A 35 9.83 -30.25 34.87
CA SER A 35 10.21 -28.92 34.41
C SER A 35 9.36 -28.44 33.21
N ASN A 36 8.82 -27.22 33.31
CA ASN A 36 7.89 -26.61 32.36
C ASN A 36 8.44 -26.46 30.92
N GLY A 37 9.76 -26.58 30.72
CA GLY A 37 10.41 -26.34 29.44
C GLY A 37 10.09 -27.35 28.33
N THR A 38 9.66 -28.58 28.67
CA THR A 38 9.34 -29.63 27.69
C THR A 38 7.85 -29.90 27.53
N LEU A 39 7.02 -29.26 28.37
CA LEU A 39 5.57 -29.45 28.33
C LEU A 39 4.98 -28.81 27.08
N ARG A 40 4.14 -29.60 26.40
CA ARG A 40 3.38 -29.17 25.22
C ARG A 40 1.90 -29.32 25.51
N PHE A 41 1.14 -28.26 25.27
CA PHE A 41 -0.31 -28.28 25.25
C PHE A 41 -0.78 -28.08 23.81
N LEU A 42 -1.63 -28.99 23.31
CA LEU A 42 -2.06 -29.03 21.90
C LEU A 42 -0.87 -28.93 20.91
N ASN A 43 0.20 -29.68 21.17
CA ASN A 43 1.47 -29.67 20.42
C ASN A 43 2.28 -28.36 20.44
N CYS A 44 1.84 -27.32 21.14
CA CYS A 44 2.57 -26.06 21.31
C CYS A 44 3.26 -25.98 22.69
N PRO A 45 4.48 -25.43 22.80
CA PRO A 45 5.14 -25.23 24.10
C PRO A 45 4.30 -24.36 25.03
N VAL A 46 4.22 -24.72 26.31
CA VAL A 46 3.43 -23.98 27.33
C VAL A 46 3.80 -22.49 27.41
N ILE A 47 5.06 -22.13 27.15
CA ILE A 47 5.53 -20.73 27.10
C ILE A 47 4.76 -19.89 26.07
N TRP A 48 4.37 -20.48 24.93
CA TRP A 48 3.60 -19.77 23.90
C TRP A 48 2.18 -19.45 24.38
N TRP A 49 1.57 -20.36 25.15
CA TRP A 49 0.27 -20.14 25.76
C TRP A 49 0.31 -18.99 26.76
N GLY A 50 1.40 -18.87 27.54
CA GLY A 50 1.62 -17.71 28.40
C GLY A 50 1.67 -16.37 27.66
N ARG A 51 2.39 -16.33 26.53
CA ARG A 51 2.45 -15.14 25.67
C ARG A 51 1.09 -14.78 25.08
N ILE A 52 0.33 -15.78 24.64
CA ILE A 52 -1.05 -15.59 24.19
C ILE A 52 -1.90 -15.06 25.34
N GLY A 53 -1.74 -15.60 26.55
CA GLY A 53 -2.42 -15.13 27.75
C GLY A 53 -2.20 -13.65 28.02
N LYS A 54 -0.94 -13.20 28.04
CA LYS A 54 -0.59 -11.78 28.19
C LYS A 54 -1.16 -10.90 27.07
N LEU A 55 -1.15 -11.39 25.84
CA LEU A 55 -1.75 -10.66 24.71
C LEU A 55 -3.26 -10.49 24.89
N LEU A 56 -3.97 -11.53 25.34
CA LEU A 56 -5.42 -11.46 25.61
C LEU A 56 -5.73 -10.50 26.77
N GLN A 57 -4.93 -10.51 27.85
CA GLN A 57 -5.07 -9.55 28.95
C GLN A 57 -4.85 -8.10 28.47
N PHE A 58 -3.85 -7.87 27.62
CA PHE A 58 -3.60 -6.56 27.02
C PHE A 58 -4.79 -6.10 26.16
N LEU A 59 -5.33 -6.99 25.31
CA LEU A 59 -6.52 -6.71 24.50
C LEU A 59 -7.75 -6.43 25.37
N ALA A 60 -7.91 -7.12 26.49
CA ALA A 60 -8.98 -6.84 27.46
C ALA A 60 -8.86 -5.44 28.06
N GLY A 61 -7.65 -5.03 28.44
CA GLY A 61 -7.37 -3.66 28.89
C GLY A 61 -7.68 -2.62 27.82
N LEU A 62 -7.31 -2.91 26.56
CA LEU A 62 -7.63 -2.03 25.43
C LEU A 62 -9.14 -1.92 25.19
N LEU A 63 -9.90 -3.01 25.32
CA LEU A 63 -11.37 -2.97 25.23
C LEU A 63 -11.99 -2.16 26.37
N ALA A 64 -11.44 -2.23 27.58
CA ALA A 64 -11.88 -1.40 28.70
C ALA A 64 -11.62 0.09 28.42
N LEU A 65 -10.48 0.44 27.82
CA LEU A 65 -10.21 1.82 27.35
C LEU A 65 -11.17 2.24 26.23
N LEU A 66 -11.51 1.33 25.31
CA LEU A 66 -12.47 1.60 24.24
C LEU A 66 -13.90 1.83 24.76
N ASP A 67 -14.28 1.27 25.91
CA ASP A 67 -15.59 1.54 26.54
C ASP A 67 -15.72 2.99 27.07
N VAL A 68 -14.60 3.72 27.18
CA VAL A 68 -14.60 5.16 27.47
C VAL A 68 -14.89 5.99 26.23
N VAL A 69 -14.64 5.46 25.03
CA VAL A 69 -14.83 6.18 23.77
C VAL A 69 -16.31 6.20 23.40
N GLU A 70 -16.84 7.38 23.08
CA GLU A 70 -18.23 7.52 22.69
C GLU A 70 -18.50 6.84 21.32
N PRO A 71 -19.64 6.15 21.16
CA PRO A 71 -19.98 5.49 19.89
C PRO A 71 -19.98 6.45 18.68
N ASP A 72 -20.35 7.72 18.90
CA ASP A 72 -20.40 8.73 17.84
C ASP A 72 -19.01 9.15 17.34
N ASP A 73 -17.99 9.13 18.21
CA ASP A 73 -16.60 9.36 17.81
C ASP A 73 -16.09 8.22 16.91
N LEU A 74 -16.39 6.97 17.27
CA LEU A 74 -16.03 5.80 16.46
C LEU A 74 -16.74 5.81 15.10
N ARG A 75 -18.01 6.20 15.05
CA ARG A 75 -18.74 6.39 13.77
C ARG A 75 -18.12 7.49 12.93
N THR A 76 -17.71 8.60 13.56
CA THR A 76 -17.05 9.71 12.87
C THR A 76 -15.69 9.30 12.34
N LEU A 77 -14.92 8.54 13.12
CA LEU A 77 -13.66 7.92 12.67
C LEU A 77 -13.90 6.97 11.49
N GLY A 78 -14.92 6.10 11.57
CA GLY A 78 -15.30 5.20 10.49
C GLY A 78 -15.68 5.94 9.19
N ARG A 79 -16.45 7.03 9.30
CA ARG A 79 -16.80 7.90 8.15
C ARG A 79 -15.56 8.59 7.56
N LYS A 80 -14.66 9.10 8.40
CA LYS A 80 -13.38 9.69 7.97
C LYS A 80 -12.50 8.66 7.26
N ALA A 81 -12.33 7.48 7.84
CA ALA A 81 -11.57 6.38 7.25
C ALA A 81 -12.16 5.93 5.90
N LYS A 82 -13.49 5.84 5.79
CA LYS A 82 -14.18 5.56 4.53
C LYS A 82 -13.91 6.63 3.47
N ALA A 83 -14.02 7.91 3.82
CA ALA A 83 -13.75 9.02 2.91
C ALA A 83 -12.30 9.00 2.40
N ILE A 84 -11.33 8.79 3.31
CA ILE A 84 -9.91 8.64 2.96
C ILE A 84 -9.71 7.45 2.02
N ARG A 85 -10.29 6.28 2.34
CA ARG A 85 -10.19 5.09 1.48
C ARG A 85 -10.76 5.36 0.08
N THR A 86 -11.94 5.97 -0.02
CA THR A 86 -12.55 6.30 -1.31
C THR A 86 -11.67 7.26 -2.11
N GLY A 87 -11.06 8.25 -1.46
CA GLY A 87 -10.08 9.14 -2.07
C GLY A 87 -8.85 8.39 -2.59
N LEU A 88 -8.27 7.49 -1.78
CA LEU A 88 -7.13 6.67 -2.18
C LEU A 88 -7.44 5.72 -3.35
N VAL A 89 -8.61 5.08 -3.34
CA VAL A 89 -9.06 4.22 -4.45
C VAL A 89 -9.18 5.03 -5.73
N LYS A 90 -9.79 6.21 -5.66
CA LYS A 90 -9.92 7.11 -6.80
C LYS A 90 -8.54 7.55 -7.30
N ASN A 91 -7.67 8.05 -6.43
CA ASN A 91 -6.33 8.49 -6.80
C ASN A 91 -5.49 7.37 -7.42
N PHE A 92 -5.65 6.12 -6.95
CA PHE A 92 -4.97 4.97 -7.55
C PHE A 92 -5.52 4.64 -8.94
N SER A 93 -6.85 4.64 -9.11
CA SER A 93 -7.48 4.46 -10.42
C SER A 93 -7.03 5.55 -11.40
N ASP A 94 -7.02 6.80 -10.95
CA ASP A 94 -6.58 7.95 -11.71
C ASP A 94 -5.07 7.82 -12.06
N ALA A 95 -4.25 7.35 -11.13
CA ALA A 95 -2.82 7.14 -11.38
C ALA A 95 -2.55 6.07 -12.44
N VAL A 96 -3.27 4.94 -12.39
CA VAL A 96 -3.19 3.86 -13.41
C VAL A 96 -3.66 4.38 -14.76
N ALA A 97 -4.75 5.16 -14.79
CA ALA A 97 -5.22 5.81 -16.01
C ALA A 97 -4.13 6.74 -16.58
N VAL A 98 -3.52 7.62 -15.76
CA VAL A 98 -2.41 8.47 -16.24
C VAL A 98 -1.25 7.64 -16.76
N GLU A 99 -0.83 6.60 -16.07
CA GLU A 99 0.29 5.79 -16.52
C GLU A 99 0.02 5.17 -17.89
N SER A 100 -1.20 4.67 -18.11
CA SER A 100 -1.61 4.17 -19.43
C SER A 100 -1.60 5.26 -20.51
N ILE A 101 -1.98 6.49 -20.15
CA ILE A 101 -1.98 7.65 -21.04
C ILE A 101 -0.53 8.07 -21.36
N LEU A 102 0.35 8.15 -20.35
CA LEU A 102 1.77 8.47 -20.53
C LEU A 102 2.51 7.39 -21.33
N ALA A 103 2.11 6.12 -21.21
CA ALA A 103 2.66 5.04 -22.03
C ALA A 103 2.32 5.25 -23.52
N LYS A 104 1.10 5.71 -23.84
CA LYS A 104 0.72 6.08 -25.22
C LYS A 104 1.49 7.31 -25.72
N GLU A 105 1.68 8.32 -24.88
CA GLU A 105 2.52 9.49 -25.19
C GLU A 105 3.98 9.08 -25.47
N ALA A 106 4.53 8.19 -24.65
CA ALA A 106 5.88 7.63 -24.83
C ALA A 106 5.98 6.78 -26.12
N ALA A 107 4.94 6.00 -26.44
CA ALA A 107 4.89 5.26 -27.69
C ALA A 107 4.89 6.20 -28.91
N LEU A 108 4.12 7.31 -28.87
CA LEU A 108 4.17 8.34 -29.92
C LEU A 108 5.57 8.94 -30.06
N ARG A 109 6.24 9.23 -28.95
CA ARG A 109 7.64 9.69 -28.96
C ARG A 109 8.56 8.68 -29.66
N GLN A 110 8.45 7.40 -29.31
CA GLN A 110 9.24 6.31 -29.93
C GLN A 110 8.94 6.10 -31.42
N LEU A 111 7.76 6.51 -31.92
CA LEU A 111 7.46 6.45 -33.35
C LEU A 111 8.20 7.55 -34.13
N ILE A 112 8.39 8.72 -33.52
CA ILE A 112 9.03 9.88 -34.16
C ILE A 112 10.55 9.82 -34.01
N THR A 113 11.03 9.38 -32.86
CA THR A 113 12.45 9.35 -32.53
C THR A 113 12.98 7.94 -32.40
N GLU A 114 14.13 7.67 -32.99
CA GLU A 114 14.90 6.45 -32.76
C GLU A 114 16.02 6.74 -31.77
N THR A 115 16.08 5.95 -30.70
CA THR A 115 17.14 6.06 -29.71
C THR A 115 18.16 4.96 -29.96
N LYS A 116 19.39 5.31 -30.35
CA LYS A 116 20.50 4.36 -30.46
C LYS A 116 21.46 4.58 -29.30
N SER A 117 21.64 3.54 -28.50
CA SER A 117 22.72 3.47 -27.52
C SER A 117 23.93 2.89 -28.21
N ILE A 118 25.01 3.66 -28.27
CA ILE A 118 26.29 3.16 -28.77
C ILE A 118 27.05 2.69 -27.54
N GLU A 119 27.30 1.38 -27.44
CA GLU A 119 28.21 0.84 -26.44
C GLU A 119 29.60 1.43 -26.73
N SER A 120 30.02 2.35 -25.87
CA SER A 120 31.36 2.90 -25.91
C SER A 120 32.37 1.87 -25.40
N VAL A 121 33.65 2.12 -25.72
CA VAL A 121 34.83 1.39 -25.21
C VAL A 121 34.63 1.00 -23.72
N PRO A 122 35.05 -0.20 -23.26
CA PRO A 122 34.70 -0.82 -21.96
C PRO A 122 34.85 0.00 -20.66
N GLU A 123 35.34 1.23 -20.72
CA GLU A 123 35.53 2.13 -19.58
C GLU A 123 34.68 3.41 -19.64
N MET A 124 33.92 3.64 -20.72
CA MET A 124 33.05 4.82 -20.85
C MET A 124 31.57 4.48 -20.68
N PRO A 125 30.77 5.37 -20.05
CA PRO A 125 29.33 5.20 -19.95
C PRO A 125 28.70 5.26 -21.34
N SER A 126 27.72 4.37 -21.60
CA SER A 126 26.98 4.35 -22.86
C SER A 126 26.40 5.72 -23.19
N ILE A 127 26.73 6.25 -24.36
CA ILE A 127 26.15 7.50 -24.86
C ILE A 127 24.91 7.16 -25.68
N THR A 128 23.80 7.75 -25.30
CA THR A 128 22.51 7.56 -25.96
C THR A 128 22.21 8.74 -26.87
N TYR A 129 22.14 8.49 -28.17
CA TYR A 129 21.77 9.48 -29.18
C TYR A 129 20.31 9.29 -29.59
N THR A 130 19.61 10.39 -29.82
CA THR A 130 18.21 10.39 -30.28
C THR A 130 18.17 11.01 -31.67
N TYR A 131 17.75 10.23 -32.65
CA TYR A 131 17.61 10.65 -34.05
C TYR A 131 16.15 10.83 -34.41
N LEU A 132 15.87 11.72 -35.36
CA LEU A 132 14.57 11.74 -36.03
C LEU A 132 14.49 10.52 -36.96
N ARG A 133 13.45 9.70 -36.81
CA ARG A 133 13.25 8.56 -37.70
C ARG A 133 12.95 9.08 -39.12
N GLN A 134 13.75 8.65 -40.10
CA GLN A 134 13.62 9.06 -41.50
C GLN A 134 12.58 8.24 -42.26
N GLU A 135 12.40 6.97 -41.87
CA GLU A 135 11.44 6.07 -42.50
C GLU A 135 10.01 6.36 -42.01
N GLY A 136 9.05 6.36 -42.94
CA GLY A 136 7.63 6.47 -42.59
C GLY A 136 7.19 5.25 -41.79
N ILE A 137 6.46 5.47 -40.69
CA ILE A 137 5.85 4.36 -39.95
C ILE A 137 4.72 3.74 -40.81
N GLU A 138 4.64 2.41 -40.80
CA GLU A 138 3.62 1.69 -41.56
C GLU A 138 2.26 1.71 -40.87
N SER A 139 2.26 1.72 -39.53
CA SER A 139 1.04 1.71 -38.72
C SER A 139 1.23 2.38 -37.36
N ILE A 140 0.11 2.78 -36.77
CA ILE A 140 0.03 3.31 -35.39
C ILE A 140 -0.45 2.20 -34.47
N PRO A 141 0.06 2.12 -33.22
CA PRO A 141 -0.43 1.17 -32.23
C PRO A 141 -1.96 1.22 -32.07
N PRO A 142 -2.64 0.07 -31.98
CA PRO A 142 -4.08 0.04 -31.80
C PRO A 142 -4.47 0.72 -30.47
N GLY A 143 -5.53 1.54 -30.50
CA GLY A 143 -6.04 2.25 -29.31
C GLY A 143 -5.30 3.55 -28.96
N SER A 144 -4.42 4.03 -29.85
CA SER A 144 -3.87 5.39 -29.77
C SER A 144 -4.95 6.45 -30.06
N PRO A 145 -4.94 7.59 -29.35
CA PRO A 145 -5.93 8.66 -29.58
C PRO A 145 -5.65 9.48 -30.86
N TYR A 146 -4.53 9.23 -31.55
CA TYR A 146 -4.08 9.98 -32.72
C TYR A 146 -4.06 9.09 -33.98
N SER A 147 -4.29 9.72 -35.13
CA SER A 147 -4.34 9.08 -36.46
C SER A 147 -2.99 9.12 -37.19
N MET A 148 -2.89 8.40 -38.32
CA MET A 148 -1.69 8.41 -39.16
C MET A 148 -1.45 9.78 -39.79
N GLU A 149 -2.53 10.52 -40.03
CA GLU A 149 -2.48 11.90 -40.50
C GLU A 149 -1.89 12.82 -39.43
N ASP A 150 -2.30 12.67 -38.16
CA ASP A 150 -1.76 13.43 -37.03
C ASP A 150 -0.24 13.21 -36.89
N TYR A 151 0.21 11.95 -36.99
CA TYR A 151 1.63 11.62 -36.97
C TYR A 151 2.39 12.32 -38.11
N ARG A 152 1.90 12.22 -39.35
CA ARG A 152 2.55 12.86 -40.52
C ARG A 152 2.59 14.37 -40.38
N ALA A 153 1.51 14.98 -39.90
CA ALA A 153 1.43 16.41 -39.66
C ALA A 153 2.44 16.86 -38.58
N LEU A 154 2.51 16.13 -37.46
CA LEU A 154 3.47 16.37 -36.38
C LEU A 154 4.92 16.23 -36.85
N HIS A 155 5.25 15.15 -37.56
CA HIS A 155 6.59 14.90 -38.10
C HIS A 155 7.00 15.97 -39.10
N SER A 156 6.12 16.32 -40.05
CA SER A 156 6.35 17.37 -41.03
C SER A 156 6.55 18.74 -40.35
N ARG A 157 5.73 19.06 -39.34
CA ARG A 157 5.85 20.31 -38.58
C ARG A 157 7.17 20.39 -37.84
N PHE A 158 7.54 19.34 -37.11
CA PHE A 158 8.82 19.28 -36.39
C PHE A 158 10.00 19.40 -37.35
N SER A 159 9.99 18.68 -38.48
CA SER A 159 11.06 18.74 -39.49
C SER A 159 11.26 20.16 -40.04
N ARG A 160 10.18 20.92 -40.28
CA ARG A 160 10.26 22.31 -40.75
C ARG A 160 10.70 23.29 -39.66
N GLU A 161 10.17 23.15 -38.44
CA GLU A 161 10.33 24.15 -37.39
C GLU A 161 11.52 23.88 -36.46
N ARG A 162 12.13 22.68 -36.47
CA ARG A 162 13.22 22.32 -35.53
C ARG A 162 14.45 23.23 -35.62
N HIS A 163 14.75 23.75 -36.82
CA HIS A 163 15.88 24.65 -37.05
C HIS A 163 15.63 26.06 -36.51
N LEU A 164 14.36 26.43 -36.28
CA LEU A 164 13.96 27.74 -35.76
C LEU A 164 13.91 27.78 -34.23
N ASN A 165 13.94 26.62 -33.57
CA ASN A 165 13.67 26.48 -32.14
C ASN A 165 14.89 25.99 -31.34
N HIS A 166 16.11 26.27 -31.81
CA HIS A 166 17.34 25.98 -31.05
C HIS A 166 18.48 26.96 -31.38
N ASP A 167 19.34 27.19 -30.40
CA ASP A 167 20.51 28.09 -30.47
C ASP A 167 21.83 27.30 -30.54
N CYS A 168 21.81 26.06 -31.05
CA CYS A 168 23.02 25.25 -31.10
C CYS A 168 24.00 25.78 -32.16
N THR A 169 25.24 26.02 -31.76
CA THR A 169 26.33 26.52 -32.61
C THR A 169 26.82 25.51 -33.65
N ARG A 170 26.46 24.23 -33.52
CA ARG A 170 26.76 23.20 -34.52
C ARG A 170 25.75 23.31 -35.66
N GLU A 171 26.17 23.90 -36.76
CA GLU A 171 25.44 23.82 -38.03
C GLU A 171 25.36 22.34 -38.44
N ASP A 172 24.14 21.81 -38.48
CA ASP A 172 23.80 20.51 -39.07
C ASP A 172 24.21 19.23 -38.30
N HIS A 173 23.95 19.19 -36.99
CA HIS A 173 24.04 17.94 -36.25
C HIS A 173 22.83 17.01 -36.55
N GLN A 174 23.10 15.74 -36.92
CA GLN A 174 22.06 14.74 -37.17
C GLN A 174 21.25 14.35 -35.92
N ASP A 175 21.85 14.51 -34.74
CA ASP A 175 21.22 14.22 -33.45
C ASP A 175 20.20 15.29 -33.06
N VAL A 176 19.13 14.92 -32.37
CA VAL A 176 18.18 15.88 -31.79
C VAL A 176 18.80 16.47 -30.51
N CYS A 177 19.12 17.77 -30.51
CA CYS A 177 19.68 18.42 -29.33
C CYS A 177 18.64 18.58 -28.20
N ALA A 178 19.06 18.95 -26.99
CA ALA A 178 18.15 19.10 -25.85
C ALA A 178 17.01 20.11 -26.08
N GLN A 179 17.28 21.24 -26.75
CA GLN A 179 16.27 22.25 -27.07
C GLN A 179 15.27 21.73 -28.12
N GLN A 180 15.76 21.07 -29.18
CA GLN A 180 14.90 20.42 -30.17
C GLN A 180 14.06 19.30 -29.55
N ARG A 181 14.62 18.53 -28.60
CA ARG A 181 13.87 17.52 -27.84
C ARG A 181 12.76 18.16 -27.02
N HIS A 182 13.04 19.24 -26.30
CA HIS A 182 12.02 19.98 -25.55
C HIS A 182 10.94 20.59 -26.47
N PHE A 183 11.31 21.07 -27.65
CA PHE A 183 10.35 21.51 -28.66
C PHE A 183 9.47 20.36 -29.17
N LEU A 184 10.06 19.21 -29.49
CA LEU A 184 9.33 18.01 -29.89
C LEU A 184 8.38 17.55 -28.77
N ASP A 185 8.84 17.53 -27.51
CA ASP A 185 8.04 17.14 -26.36
C ASP A 185 6.82 18.06 -26.19
N ARG A 186 6.97 19.37 -26.42
CA ARG A 186 5.82 20.30 -26.44
C ARG A 186 4.85 19.97 -27.57
N LEU A 187 5.33 19.78 -28.80
CA LEU A 187 4.46 19.45 -29.94
C LEU A 187 3.70 18.12 -29.74
N ILE A 188 4.40 17.09 -29.25
CA ILE A 188 3.79 15.80 -28.90
C ILE A 188 2.72 16.02 -27.84
N ARG A 189 3.05 16.76 -26.77
CA ARG A 189 2.13 17.01 -25.66
C ARG A 189 0.89 17.78 -26.10
N ASP A 190 1.05 18.81 -26.92
CA ASP A 190 -0.06 19.61 -27.44
C ASP A 190 -1.00 18.77 -28.31
N LEU A 191 -0.45 18.04 -29.29
CA LEU A 191 -1.24 17.11 -30.12
C LEU A 191 -1.96 16.08 -29.27
N PHE A 192 -1.26 15.51 -28.30
CA PHE A 192 -1.80 14.46 -27.46
C PHE A 192 -2.93 14.97 -26.56
N LEU A 193 -2.79 16.17 -25.99
CA LEU A 193 -3.86 16.82 -25.21
C LEU A 193 -5.06 17.22 -26.07
N ASP A 194 -4.86 17.63 -27.32
CA ASP A 194 -5.94 18.00 -28.24
C ASP A 194 -6.76 16.78 -28.70
N ARG A 195 -6.14 15.60 -28.75
CA ARG A 195 -6.78 14.36 -29.19
C ARG A 195 -7.33 13.48 -28.07
N LEU A 196 -6.93 13.72 -26.82
CA LEU A 196 -7.46 13.00 -25.66
C LEU A 196 -8.93 13.36 -25.38
N GLU A 197 -9.67 12.42 -24.79
CA GLU A 197 -10.97 12.72 -24.21
C GLU A 197 -10.83 13.78 -23.11
N ARG A 198 -11.87 14.62 -22.95
CA ARG A 198 -11.84 15.74 -21.98
C ARG A 198 -11.53 15.28 -20.56
N SER A 199 -12.05 14.13 -20.13
CA SER A 199 -11.78 13.54 -18.81
C SER A 199 -10.31 13.21 -18.61
N ASP A 200 -9.66 12.61 -19.61
CA ASP A 200 -8.26 12.20 -19.54
C ASP A 200 -7.32 13.41 -19.59
N ALA A 201 -7.67 14.41 -20.41
CA ALA A 201 -6.95 15.68 -20.48
C ALA A 201 -7.02 16.45 -19.15
N GLU A 202 -8.20 16.50 -18.51
CA GLU A 202 -8.36 17.09 -17.16
C GLU A 202 -7.56 16.33 -16.11
N LEU A 203 -7.53 15.00 -16.19
CA LEU A 203 -6.81 14.14 -15.26
C LEU A 203 -5.29 14.36 -15.37
N LEU A 204 -4.75 14.45 -16.59
CA LEU A 204 -3.36 14.84 -16.83
C LEU A 204 -3.05 16.26 -16.33
N ARG A 205 -3.94 17.23 -16.56
CA ARG A 205 -3.78 18.62 -16.09
C ARG A 205 -3.80 18.73 -14.57
N ARG A 206 -4.64 17.94 -13.89
CA ARG A 206 -4.70 17.88 -12.42
C ARG A 206 -3.43 17.28 -11.85
N LYS A 207 -2.96 16.15 -12.40
CA LYS A 207 -1.75 15.47 -11.90
C LYS A 207 -0.49 16.31 -12.09
N GLY A 208 -0.41 17.13 -13.14
CA GLY A 208 0.68 18.09 -13.33
C GLY A 208 0.79 19.17 -12.24
N LYS A 209 -0.25 19.36 -11.41
CA LYS A 209 -0.25 20.31 -10.28
C LYS A 209 -0.14 19.63 -8.91
N GLU A 210 -0.52 18.36 -8.80
CA GLU A 210 -0.36 17.59 -7.57
C GLU A 210 1.07 17.08 -7.49
N ASP A 211 1.92 17.94 -6.94
CA ASP A 211 3.31 17.63 -6.64
C ASP A 211 3.35 16.35 -5.79
N THR A 212 3.94 15.29 -6.35
CA THR A 212 4.06 13.95 -5.76
C THR A 212 4.92 13.91 -4.49
N SER A 213 5.15 15.05 -3.85
CA SER A 213 6.20 15.29 -2.87
C SER A 213 5.77 14.99 -1.43
N GLY A 214 4.53 15.30 -1.02
CA GLY A 214 4.17 15.23 0.41
C GLY A 214 4.14 13.82 1.01
N VAL A 215 3.43 12.88 0.37
CA VAL A 215 3.22 11.52 0.92
C VAL A 215 4.47 10.66 0.76
N VAL A 216 5.16 10.77 -0.38
CA VAL A 216 6.44 10.10 -0.61
C VAL A 216 7.49 10.64 0.35
N ALA A 217 7.58 11.96 0.55
CA ALA A 217 8.48 12.54 1.53
C ALA A 217 8.16 12.08 2.96
N LEU A 218 6.90 12.06 3.38
CA LEU A 218 6.52 11.58 4.71
C LEU A 218 6.93 10.10 4.91
N TYR A 219 6.75 9.26 3.90
CA TYR A 219 7.15 7.85 3.97
C TYR A 219 8.66 7.67 3.93
N VAL A 220 9.39 8.45 3.13
CA VAL A 220 10.87 8.49 3.11
C VAL A 220 11.41 8.94 4.46
N ILE A 221 10.78 9.94 5.10
CA ILE A 221 11.11 10.40 6.44
C ILE A 221 10.86 9.27 7.46
N LEU A 222 9.73 8.55 7.35
CA LEU A 222 9.38 7.48 8.29
C LEU A 222 10.30 6.26 8.15
N LEU A 223 10.59 5.83 6.92
CA LEU A 223 11.58 4.78 6.63
C LEU A 223 12.99 5.19 7.04
N GLY A 224 13.39 6.44 6.76
CA GLY A 224 14.66 7.00 7.19
C GLY A 224 14.80 7.05 8.71
N SER A 225 13.72 7.40 9.43
CA SER A 225 13.68 7.40 10.89
C SER A 225 13.79 5.99 11.48
N MET A 226 13.14 4.98 10.88
CA MET A 226 13.28 3.58 11.29
C MET A 226 14.67 3.03 11.00
N LEU A 227 15.28 3.41 9.88
CA LEU A 227 16.66 3.05 9.53
C LEU A 227 17.66 3.69 10.50
N MET A 228 17.51 4.99 10.80
CA MET A 228 18.34 5.68 11.79
C MET A 228 18.21 5.05 13.18
N PHE A 229 16.99 4.70 13.60
CA PHE A 229 16.76 4.00 14.86
C PHE A 229 17.44 2.62 14.91
N ALA A 230 17.47 1.89 13.79
CA ALA A 230 18.17 0.61 13.69
C ALA A 230 19.71 0.77 13.69
N LEU A 231 20.25 1.84 13.08
CA LEU A 231 21.70 2.12 13.00
C LEU A 231 22.30 2.63 14.32
N ILE A 232 21.52 3.31 15.17
CA ILE A 232 21.97 3.83 16.49
C ILE A 232 22.19 2.69 17.52
N GLY A 233 21.97 1.42 17.14
CA GLY A 233 22.49 0.26 17.88
C GLY A 233 21.58 -0.30 18.97
N HIS A 234 20.32 0.14 19.05
CA HIS A 234 19.32 -0.41 19.98
C HIS A 234 18.50 -1.57 19.41
N ALA A 235 18.71 -1.96 18.15
CA ALA A 235 17.95 -3.01 17.49
C ALA A 235 18.77 -4.29 17.27
N PRO A 236 18.19 -5.49 17.47
CA PRO A 236 18.89 -6.76 17.21
C PRO A 236 19.28 -6.87 15.73
N LYS A 237 20.36 -7.61 15.41
CA LYS A 237 20.93 -7.76 14.05
C LYS A 237 19.90 -8.10 12.96
N TYR A 238 18.82 -8.79 13.32
CA TYR A 238 17.71 -9.13 12.41
C TYR A 238 16.89 -7.91 11.97
N ALA A 239 16.83 -6.83 12.75
CA ALA A 239 16.14 -5.60 12.41
C ALA A 239 16.82 -4.86 11.25
N VAL A 240 18.16 -4.84 11.21
CA VAL A 240 18.93 -4.22 10.11
C VAL A 240 18.70 -4.96 8.79
N ILE A 241 18.70 -6.29 8.83
CA ILE A 241 18.38 -7.13 7.66
C ILE A 241 16.93 -6.92 7.21
N SER A 242 15.98 -6.80 8.15
CA SER A 242 14.57 -6.53 7.87
C SER A 242 14.36 -5.17 7.19
N VAL A 243 15.10 -4.14 7.61
CA VAL A 243 15.05 -2.81 7.01
C VAL A 243 15.68 -2.80 5.61
N LEU A 244 16.80 -3.50 5.41
CA LEU A 244 17.41 -3.63 4.07
C LEU A 244 16.50 -4.39 3.10
N ILE A 245 15.87 -5.48 3.54
CA ILE A 245 14.83 -6.20 2.78
C ILE A 245 13.65 -5.25 2.52
N ALA A 246 13.19 -4.50 3.52
CA ALA A 246 12.13 -3.52 3.33
C ALA A 246 12.51 -2.46 2.28
N CYS A 247 13.74 -1.95 2.24
CA CYS A 247 14.18 -0.96 1.24
C CYS A 247 14.22 -1.54 -0.19
N VAL A 248 14.62 -2.80 -0.36
CA VAL A 248 14.68 -3.45 -1.69
C VAL A 248 13.30 -3.86 -2.19
N PHE A 249 12.43 -4.35 -1.29
CA PHE A 249 11.09 -4.79 -1.65
C PHE A 249 10.04 -3.69 -1.58
N ALA A 250 10.30 -2.56 -0.88
CA ALA A 250 9.38 -1.43 -0.73
C ALA A 250 8.86 -0.91 -2.07
N PRO A 251 9.63 -0.73 -3.16
CA PRO A 251 9.11 -0.21 -4.43
C PRO A 251 8.03 -1.10 -5.07
N ALA A 252 8.22 -2.43 -5.08
CA ALA A 252 7.19 -3.36 -5.52
C ALA A 252 6.04 -3.48 -4.49
N LEU A 253 6.37 -3.34 -3.21
CA LEU A 253 5.40 -3.20 -2.13
C LEU A 253 4.68 -1.86 -2.16
N PHE A 254 5.13 -0.80 -2.84
CA PHE A 254 4.50 0.52 -2.93
C PHE A 254 3.26 0.45 -3.80
N TRP A 255 3.33 -0.30 -4.91
CA TRP A 255 2.15 -0.68 -5.70
C TRP A 255 1.17 -1.53 -4.87
N ARG A 256 1.70 -2.43 -4.03
CA ARG A 256 0.91 -3.15 -3.02
C ARG A 256 0.58 -2.31 -1.78
N ALA A 257 1.16 -1.13 -1.56
CA ALA A 257 0.98 -0.32 -0.37
C ALA A 257 -0.30 0.48 -0.51
N GLY A 258 -0.67 0.86 -1.74
CA GLY A 258 -2.05 1.24 -2.05
C GLY A 258 -3.04 0.12 -1.70
N VAL A 259 -2.69 -1.15 -1.90
CA VAL A 259 -3.53 -2.29 -1.47
C VAL A 259 -3.55 -2.44 0.06
N MET A 260 -2.41 -2.33 0.74
CA MET A 260 -2.29 -2.42 2.21
C MET A 260 -2.96 -1.26 2.92
N HIS A 261 -2.83 -0.02 2.44
CA HIS A 261 -3.57 1.12 2.99
C HIS A 261 -5.07 0.97 2.77
N ARG A 262 -5.49 0.52 1.58
CA ARG A 262 -6.91 0.20 1.33
C ARG A 262 -7.42 -0.88 2.29
N ALA A 263 -6.64 -1.93 2.52
CA ALA A 263 -6.96 -3.00 3.45
C ALA A 263 -7.01 -2.48 4.90
N LEU A 264 -6.06 -1.65 5.33
CA LEU A 264 -6.01 -1.05 6.66
C LEU A 264 -7.22 -0.16 6.92
N TYR A 265 -7.53 0.79 6.03
CA TYR A 265 -8.69 1.66 6.19
C TYR A 265 -10.01 0.89 6.05
N TRP A 266 -10.06 -0.18 5.24
CA TRP A 266 -11.21 -1.08 5.20
C TRP A 266 -11.38 -1.85 6.51
N MET A 267 -10.30 -2.38 7.09
CA MET A 267 -10.32 -3.02 8.41
C MET A 267 -10.73 -2.04 9.49
N LEU A 268 -10.22 -0.80 9.46
CA LEU A 268 -10.56 0.24 10.42
C LEU A 268 -12.03 0.65 10.30
N GLU A 269 -12.57 0.84 9.08
CA GLU A 269 -14.00 1.10 8.86
C GLU A 269 -14.87 -0.03 9.43
N ARG A 270 -14.51 -1.28 9.12
CA ARG A 270 -15.26 -2.47 9.60
C ARG A 270 -15.17 -2.64 11.10
N ALA A 271 -13.99 -2.49 11.67
CA ALA A 271 -13.75 -2.58 13.11
C ALA A 271 -14.49 -1.45 13.85
N ALA A 272 -14.39 -0.20 13.39
CA ALA A 272 -15.09 0.92 14.00
C ALA A 272 -16.62 0.73 13.96
N GLY A 273 -17.18 0.27 12.83
CA GLY A 273 -18.60 -0.03 12.73
C GLY A 273 -19.05 -1.17 13.63
N LEU A 274 -18.26 -2.24 13.72
CA LEU A 274 -18.54 -3.39 14.59
C LEU A 274 -18.47 -2.99 16.06
N VAL A 275 -17.43 -2.28 16.49
CA VAL A 275 -17.27 -1.79 17.87
C VAL A 275 -18.40 -0.81 18.23
N ALA A 276 -18.73 0.15 17.36
CA ALA A 276 -19.85 1.06 17.59
C ALA A 276 -21.18 0.30 17.78
N SER A 277 -21.46 -0.71 16.94
CA SER A 277 -22.67 -1.53 17.07
C SER A 277 -22.72 -2.36 18.37
N LEU A 278 -21.56 -2.71 18.93
CA LEU A 278 -21.46 -3.40 20.22
C LEU A 278 -21.66 -2.45 21.41
N LEU A 279 -21.32 -1.17 21.24
CA LEU A 279 -21.49 -0.11 22.24
C LEU A 279 -22.89 0.53 22.22
N ASP A 280 -23.65 0.37 21.15
CA ASP A 280 -25.02 0.90 21.02
C ASP A 280 -26.07 0.25 21.94
N LYS A 281 -25.70 -0.82 22.66
CA LYS A 281 -26.61 -1.48 23.59
C LYS A 281 -26.72 -0.68 24.88
N PRO A 282 -27.93 -0.49 25.43
CA PRO A 282 -28.10 0.25 26.69
C PRO A 282 -27.29 -0.40 27.82
N LYS A 283 -26.64 0.43 28.66
CA LYS A 283 -26.01 -0.01 29.91
C LYS A 283 -27.07 -0.70 30.79
N PRO A 284 -26.76 -1.85 31.45
CA PRO A 284 -25.42 -2.40 31.70
C PRO A 284 -24.92 -3.44 30.67
N ASP A 285 -25.67 -3.74 29.61
CA ASP A 285 -25.48 -4.96 28.79
C ASP A 285 -24.51 -4.79 27.59
N HIS A 286 -23.49 -3.94 27.78
CA HIS A 286 -22.46 -3.69 26.76
C HIS A 286 -21.70 -4.98 26.47
N GLY A 287 -21.86 -5.52 25.26
CA GLY A 287 -21.18 -6.75 24.85
C GLY A 287 -19.66 -6.64 24.93
N LEU A 288 -19.12 -5.42 24.78
CA LEU A 288 -17.68 -5.15 24.88
C LEU A 288 -17.13 -5.40 26.28
N ARG A 289 -17.89 -5.08 27.32
CA ARG A 289 -17.49 -5.32 28.73
C ARG A 289 -17.39 -6.80 29.02
N TRP A 290 -18.40 -7.56 28.61
CA TRP A 290 -18.39 -9.02 28.75
C TRP A 290 -17.27 -9.66 27.94
N ALA A 291 -16.99 -9.16 26.73
CA ALA A 291 -15.85 -9.60 25.93
C ALA A 291 -14.51 -9.30 26.61
N GLY A 292 -14.35 -8.09 27.17
CA GLY A 292 -13.16 -7.70 27.94
C GLY A 292 -12.95 -8.58 29.17
N ILE A 293 -14.00 -8.79 29.98
CA ILE A 293 -13.95 -9.70 31.14
C ILE A 293 -13.56 -11.11 30.72
N PHE A 294 -14.17 -11.63 29.66
CA PHE A 294 -13.87 -12.97 29.15
C PHE A 294 -12.41 -13.08 28.69
N LEU A 295 -11.91 -12.12 27.90
CA LEU A 295 -10.53 -12.10 27.43
C LEU A 295 -9.53 -11.98 28.58
N PHE A 296 -9.84 -11.16 29.59
CA PHE A 296 -9.01 -11.02 30.78
C PHE A 296 -8.95 -12.34 31.56
N LEU A 297 -10.08 -12.98 31.83
CA LEU A 297 -10.14 -14.24 32.56
C LEU A 297 -9.39 -15.35 31.81
N VAL A 298 -9.67 -15.54 30.52
CA VAL A 298 -8.98 -16.55 29.70
C VAL A 298 -7.48 -16.24 29.62
N GLY A 299 -7.12 -14.98 29.42
CA GLY A 299 -5.72 -14.56 29.35
C GLY A 299 -4.98 -14.74 30.68
N PHE A 300 -5.62 -14.46 31.81
CA PHE A 300 -5.10 -14.70 33.16
C PHE A 300 -4.84 -16.18 33.39
N TRP A 301 -5.79 -17.05 33.05
CA TRP A 301 -5.62 -18.49 33.14
C TRP A 301 -4.42 -18.97 32.31
N LEU A 302 -4.35 -18.60 31.03
CA LEU A 302 -3.24 -19.00 30.15
C LEU A 302 -1.86 -18.51 30.64
N ASP A 303 -1.78 -17.30 31.20
CA ASP A 303 -0.55 -16.74 31.75
C ASP A 303 -0.12 -17.45 33.03
N PHE A 304 -1.08 -17.70 33.94
CA PHE A 304 -0.87 -18.45 35.18
C PHE A 304 -0.31 -19.85 34.90
N PHE A 305 -0.79 -20.55 33.86
CA PHE A 305 -0.27 -21.87 33.49
C PHE A 305 1.14 -21.88 32.91
N SER A 306 1.61 -20.74 32.42
CA SER A 306 2.97 -20.62 31.89
C SER A 306 4.01 -20.27 32.93
N SER A 307 3.56 -19.87 34.12
CA SER A 307 4.38 -19.48 35.27
C SER A 307 4.72 -20.72 36.10
#